data_AF-A0AAU7U3K3-F1
#
_entry.id   AF-A0AAU7U3K3-F1
#
_cell.length_a   1.000
_cell.length_b   1.000
_cell.length_c   1.000
_cell.angle_alpha   90.00
_cell.angle_beta   90.00
_cell.angle_gamma   90.00
#
_symmetry.space_group_name_H-M   'P 1'
#
loop_
_entity.id
_entity.type
_entity.pdbx_description
1 polymer ?
#
loop_
_entity_poly.entity_id
_entity_poly.type
_entity_poly.pdbx_seq_one_letter_code
_entity_poly.pdbx_strand_id
1 'polypeptide(L)'
;MGLSGAIPERESWNERAMDRGILEFVALFSGLIFKYGGRIVHGCHPSFTPIILRQARLHATWNESPPVTLVMSDLWYAGYLEDEIRSMTDVAEMIVTKKMGTGSDVDADTRNRSLTAMREVLIASQHMMVVVGGKMHSQGGG
;
A
#
# COMPACT_ATOMS: atom_id res chain seq x y z
N MET A 1 6.48 4.65 -10.48
CA MET A 1 7.28 3.98 -9.43
C MET A 1 6.32 3.20 -8.55
N GLY A 2 6.65 1.98 -8.13
CA GLY A 2 5.87 1.23 -7.14
C GLY A 2 6.46 1.43 -5.74
N LEU A 3 5.59 1.68 -4.77
CA LEU A 3 5.95 1.81 -3.36
C LEU A 3 5.23 0.71 -2.59
N SER A 4 5.99 -0.30 -2.17
CA SER A 4 5.50 -1.43 -1.40
C SER A 4 6.06 -1.35 0.01
N GLY A 5 5.38 -0.67 0.93
CA GLY A 5 5.77 -0.62 2.34
C GLY A 5 5.14 -1.77 3.14
N ALA A 6 5.90 -2.34 4.07
CA ALA A 6 5.38 -3.26 5.08
C ALA A 6 5.80 -2.74 6.46
N ILE A 7 4.83 -2.33 7.27
CA ILE A 7 5.08 -1.92 8.65
C ILE A 7 5.48 -3.16 9.45
N PRO A 8 6.66 -3.20 10.11
CA PRO A 8 6.97 -4.30 11.01
C PRO A 8 5.94 -4.36 12.15
N GLU A 9 5.61 -5.55 12.66
CA GLU A 9 4.66 -5.67 13.79
C GLU A 9 5.12 -4.83 14.98
N ARG A 10 4.19 -4.08 15.61
CA ARG A 10 4.44 -3.16 16.74
C ARG A 10 5.26 -3.77 17.88
N GLU A 11 5.21 -5.10 18.03
CA GLU A 11 5.92 -5.88 19.03
C GLU A 11 7.44 -5.93 18.81
N SER A 12 7.92 -5.64 17.60
CA SER A 12 9.35 -5.60 17.25
C SER A 12 9.98 -4.21 17.39
N TRP A 13 9.26 -3.26 18.00
CA TRP A 13 9.61 -1.84 17.95
C TRP A 13 10.07 -1.34 19.30
N ASN A 14 11.31 -0.86 19.35
CA ASN A 14 11.89 -0.35 20.59
C ASN A 14 11.39 1.07 20.92
N GLU A 15 10.79 1.83 19.99
CA GLU A 15 10.36 3.22 20.25
C GLU A 15 9.14 3.68 19.41
N ARG A 16 8.18 4.40 20.05
CA ARG A 16 7.05 5.11 19.39
C ARG A 16 7.50 6.18 18.38
N ALA A 17 8.77 6.61 18.42
CA ALA A 17 9.33 7.59 17.49
C ALA A 17 9.52 7.02 16.07
N MET A 18 9.70 5.70 15.92
CA MET A 18 9.87 5.04 14.61
C MET A 18 8.62 5.14 13.73
N ASP A 19 7.42 5.06 14.33
CA ASP A 19 6.13 5.25 13.65
C ASP A 19 6.11 6.56 12.86
N ARG A 20 6.43 7.64 13.57
CA ARG A 20 6.36 8.99 13.04
C ARG A 20 7.40 9.18 11.94
N GLY A 21 8.62 8.68 12.12
CA GLY A 21 9.67 8.76 11.11
C GLY A 21 9.31 8.03 9.81
N ILE A 22 8.72 6.83 9.91
CA ILE A 22 8.26 6.07 8.73
C ILE A 22 7.12 6.82 8.01
N LEU A 23 6.13 7.31 8.74
CA LEU A 23 5.00 8.02 8.15
C LEU A 23 5.43 9.36 7.53
N GLU A 24 6.35 10.08 8.17
CA GLU A 24 6.95 11.31 7.63
C GLU A 24 7.76 11.03 6.36
N PHE A 25 8.55 9.95 6.34
CA PHE A 25 9.25 9.52 5.13
C PHE A 25 8.27 9.22 3.99
N VAL A 26 7.24 8.42 4.24
CA VAL A 26 6.22 8.08 3.22
C VAL A 26 5.54 9.35 2.71
N ALA A 27 5.22 10.30 3.59
CA ALA A 27 4.62 11.58 3.21
C ALA A 27 5.56 12.42 2.31
N LEU A 28 6.80 12.64 2.74
CA LEU A 28 7.77 13.44 1.99
C LEU A 28 8.12 12.79 0.65
N PHE A 29 8.38 11.49 0.66
CA PHE A 29 8.76 10.75 -0.53
C PHE A 29 7.63 10.72 -1.57
N SER A 30 6.39 10.45 -1.14
CA SER A 30 5.24 10.47 -2.06
C SER A 30 4.98 11.86 -2.62
N GLY A 31 5.04 12.91 -1.77
CA GLY A 31 4.91 14.30 -2.23
C GLY A 31 5.94 14.67 -3.29
N LEU A 32 7.21 14.27 -3.12
CA LEU A 32 8.27 14.49 -4.11
C LEU A 32 7.98 13.75 -5.42
N ILE A 33 7.61 12.47 -5.37
CA ILE A 33 7.27 11.70 -6.56
C ILE A 33 6.18 12.42 -7.37
N PHE A 34 5.08 12.81 -6.73
CA PHE A 34 3.97 13.48 -7.42
C PHE A 34 4.37 14.86 -7.94
N LYS A 35 5.11 15.65 -7.15
CA LYS A 35 5.59 16.98 -7.54
C LYS A 35 6.43 16.94 -8.82
N TYR A 36 7.18 15.85 -9.05
CA TYR A 36 7.99 15.66 -10.25
C TYR A 36 7.28 14.83 -11.33
N GLY A 37 5.95 14.73 -11.29
CA GLY A 37 5.14 14.05 -12.33
C GLY A 37 5.19 12.51 -12.26
N GLY A 38 5.77 11.96 -11.21
CA GLY A 38 5.81 10.52 -10.97
C GLY A 38 4.47 9.98 -10.48
N ARG A 39 4.33 8.66 -10.56
CA ARG A 39 3.14 7.90 -10.15
C ARG A 39 3.50 6.86 -9.09
N ILE A 40 2.56 6.54 -8.23
CA ILE A 40 2.72 5.53 -7.16
C ILE A 40 1.77 4.36 -7.37
N VAL A 41 2.30 3.14 -7.33
CA VAL A 41 1.50 1.90 -7.18
C VAL A 41 1.60 1.42 -5.73
N HIS A 42 0.46 1.17 -5.08
CA HIS A 42 0.41 0.83 -3.65
C HIS A 42 -0.60 -0.28 -3.32
N GLY A 43 -0.25 -1.19 -2.42
CA GLY A 43 -1.05 -2.35 -2.00
C GLY A 43 -2.13 -2.07 -0.95
N CYS A 44 -2.62 -0.83 -0.88
CA CYS A 44 -3.69 -0.39 0.02
C CYS A 44 -3.48 -0.65 1.53
N HIS A 45 -2.25 -0.56 2.04
CA HIS A 45 -2.04 -0.72 3.48
C HIS A 45 -2.72 0.44 4.26
N PRO A 46 -3.61 0.16 5.24
CA PRO A 46 -4.45 1.19 5.87
C PRO A 46 -3.68 2.36 6.50
N SER A 47 -2.46 2.12 7.01
CA SER A 47 -1.62 3.17 7.59
C SER A 47 -0.98 4.10 6.57
N PHE A 48 -0.81 3.66 5.31
CA PHE A 48 -0.09 4.42 4.29
C PHE A 48 -1.01 5.01 3.23
N THR A 49 -2.10 4.32 2.88
CA THR A 49 -3.06 4.77 1.87
C THR A 49 -3.53 6.21 2.11
N PRO A 50 -3.97 6.62 3.32
CA PRO A 50 -4.45 7.99 3.53
C PRO A 50 -3.35 9.04 3.33
N ILE A 51 -2.11 8.72 3.70
CA ILE A 51 -0.96 9.61 3.53
C ILE A 51 -0.64 9.78 2.05
N ILE A 52 -0.54 8.68 1.31
CA ILE A 52 -0.23 8.69 -0.12
C ILE A 52 -1.32 9.46 -0.89
N LEU A 53 -2.60 9.17 -0.64
CA LEU A 53 -3.71 9.86 -1.31
C LEU A 53 -3.75 11.35 -0.97
N ARG A 54 -3.46 11.73 0.29
CA ARG A 54 -3.33 13.14 0.68
C ARG A 54 -2.22 13.84 -0.09
N GLN A 55 -1.05 13.21 -0.22
CA GLN A 55 0.07 13.79 -0.98
C GLN A 55 -0.23 13.87 -2.48
N ALA A 56 -0.95 12.91 -3.04
CA ALA A 56 -1.42 12.96 -4.42
C ALA A 56 -2.33 14.17 -4.65
N ARG A 57 -3.32 14.40 -3.79
CA ARG A 57 -4.21 15.58 -3.87
C ARG A 57 -3.46 16.91 -3.77
N LEU A 58 -2.39 16.97 -2.98
CA LEU A 58 -1.64 18.20 -2.74
C LEU A 58 -0.64 18.53 -3.86
N HIS A 59 -0.07 17.52 -4.52
CA HIS A 59 1.12 17.69 -5.34
C HIS A 59 1.01 17.14 -6.75
N ALA A 60 0.05 16.28 -7.05
CA ALA A 60 -0.10 15.77 -8.40
C ALA A 60 -0.53 16.89 -9.35
N THR A 61 0.21 17.05 -10.44
CA THR A 61 -0.27 17.81 -11.59
C THR A 61 -1.32 16.96 -12.29
N TRP A 62 -2.43 17.58 -12.70
CA TRP A 62 -3.50 16.85 -13.39
C TRP A 62 -2.98 16.38 -14.74
N ASN A 63 -2.88 15.06 -14.91
CA ASN A 63 -2.39 14.39 -16.11
C ASN A 63 -3.50 13.47 -16.65
N GLU A 64 -3.35 12.90 -17.84
CA GLU A 64 -4.32 11.97 -18.45
C GLU A 64 -4.57 10.68 -17.63
N SER A 65 -3.75 10.41 -16.61
CA SER A 65 -3.86 9.19 -15.80
C SER A 65 -3.77 9.52 -14.29
N PRO A 66 -4.56 8.86 -13.40
CA PRO A 66 -4.57 9.15 -11.97
C PRO A 66 -3.20 8.97 -11.32
N PRO A 67 -2.71 9.86 -10.44
CA PRO A 67 -1.34 9.78 -9.90
C PRO A 67 -1.05 8.52 -9.08
N VAL A 68 -2.09 7.84 -8.59
CA VAL A 68 -1.97 6.63 -7.78
C VAL A 68 -2.70 5.46 -8.46
N THR A 69 -2.10 4.27 -8.40
CA THR A 69 -2.79 3.00 -8.66
C THR A 69 -2.80 2.20 -7.36
N LEU A 70 -4.00 1.95 -6.86
CA LEU A 70 -4.27 1.14 -5.67
C LEU A 70 -4.51 -0.31 -6.11
N VAL A 71 -3.83 -1.26 -5.49
CA VAL A 71 -4.01 -2.69 -5.73
C VAL A 71 -4.52 -3.32 -4.44
N MET A 72 -5.73 -3.85 -4.45
CA MET A 72 -6.39 -4.42 -3.28
C MET A 72 -6.97 -5.78 -3.62
N SER A 73 -6.92 -6.75 -2.69
CA SER A 73 -7.69 -7.99 -2.89
C SER A 73 -9.16 -7.78 -2.52
N ASP A 74 -10.04 -8.43 -3.28
CA ASP A 74 -11.48 -8.55 -3.05
C ASP A 74 -11.80 -9.05 -1.63
N LEU A 75 -10.86 -9.80 -1.02
CA LEU A 75 -10.93 -10.22 0.38
C LEU A 75 -11.14 -9.05 1.36
N TRP A 76 -10.54 -7.89 1.10
CA TRP A 76 -10.70 -6.68 1.91
C TRP A 76 -11.59 -5.63 1.25
N TYR A 77 -11.57 -5.55 -0.08
CA TYR A 77 -12.37 -4.58 -0.84
C TYR A 77 -13.86 -4.69 -0.52
N ALA A 78 -14.39 -5.90 -0.38
CA ALA A 78 -15.79 -6.15 -0.07
C ALA A 78 -16.27 -5.57 1.28
N GLY A 79 -15.34 -5.20 2.17
CA GLY A 79 -15.64 -4.58 3.46
C GLY A 79 -15.76 -3.05 3.42
N TYR A 80 -15.39 -2.40 2.32
CA TYR A 80 -15.45 -0.95 2.18
C TYR A 80 -16.84 -0.46 1.74
N LEU A 81 -17.27 0.68 2.27
CA LEU A 81 -18.46 1.38 1.83
C LEU A 81 -18.20 2.10 0.50
N GLU A 82 -19.28 2.36 -0.25
CA GLU A 82 -19.18 3.05 -1.55
C GLU A 82 -18.53 4.43 -1.44
N ASP A 83 -18.86 5.20 -0.40
CA ASP A 83 -18.26 6.52 -0.17
C ASP A 83 -16.76 6.44 0.17
N GLU A 84 -16.32 5.38 0.85
CA GLU A 84 -14.90 5.14 1.12
C GLU A 84 -14.15 4.80 -0.17
N ILE A 85 -14.75 3.96 -1.03
CA ILE A 85 -14.20 3.63 -2.34
C ILE A 85 -14.10 4.88 -3.21
N ARG A 86 -15.16 5.70 -3.28
CA ARG A 86 -15.17 6.98 -4.00
C ARG A 86 -14.09 7.93 -3.48
N SER A 87 -13.91 8.00 -2.16
CA SER A 87 -12.86 8.80 -1.54
C SER A 87 -11.46 8.26 -1.86
N MET A 88 -11.28 6.97 -2.13
CA MET A 88 -10.00 6.44 -2.59
C MET A 88 -9.74 6.70 -4.08
N THR A 89 -10.79 6.64 -4.91
CA THR A 89 -10.67 6.68 -6.37
C THR A 89 -10.79 8.07 -6.99
N ASP A 90 -11.04 9.12 -6.20
CA ASP A 90 -11.03 10.51 -6.66
C ASP A 90 -9.67 10.93 -7.27
N VAL A 91 -8.57 10.38 -6.75
CA VAL A 91 -7.20 10.62 -7.23
C VAL A 91 -6.43 9.33 -7.53
N ALA A 92 -7.10 8.19 -7.52
CA ALA A 92 -6.46 6.90 -7.76
C ALA A 92 -7.27 6.02 -8.71
N GLU A 93 -6.56 5.24 -9.50
CA GLU A 93 -7.11 4.05 -10.13
C GLU A 93 -7.14 2.91 -9.09
N MET A 94 -8.18 2.06 -9.12
CA MET A 94 -8.28 0.88 -8.25
C MET A 94 -8.25 -0.40 -9.08
N ILE A 95 -7.33 -1.30 -8.76
CA ILE A 95 -7.24 -2.66 -9.29
C ILE A 95 -7.62 -3.62 -8.17
N VAL A 96 -8.72 -4.34 -8.36
CA VAL A 96 -9.18 -5.34 -7.40
C VAL A 96 -8.77 -6.74 -7.87
N THR A 97 -7.96 -7.44 -7.07
CA THR A 97 -7.58 -8.83 -7.35
C THR A 97 -8.56 -9.80 -6.70
N LYS A 98 -8.78 -10.96 -7.30
CA LYS A 98 -9.74 -11.94 -6.77
C LYS A 98 -9.32 -12.43 -5.38
N LYS A 99 -10.32 -12.66 -4.50
CA LYS A 99 -10.16 -13.45 -3.28
C LYS A 99 -9.78 -14.88 -3.68
N MET A 100 -8.77 -15.44 -3.01
CA MET A 100 -8.32 -16.81 -3.25
C MET A 100 -8.77 -17.71 -2.09
N GLY A 101 -9.74 -18.60 -2.35
CA GLY A 101 -10.33 -19.48 -1.34
C GLY A 101 -11.73 -19.03 -0.92
N THR A 102 -12.31 -19.73 0.07
CA THR A 102 -13.67 -19.47 0.56
C THR A 102 -13.71 -18.81 1.93
N GLY A 103 -12.59 -18.81 2.68
CA GLY A 103 -12.48 -18.21 4.01
C GLY A 103 -12.55 -16.68 4.03
N SER A 104 -12.43 -16.11 5.22
CA SER A 104 -12.22 -14.67 5.43
C SER A 104 -10.75 -14.37 5.72
N ASP A 105 -10.45 -13.12 6.09
CA ASP A 105 -9.10 -12.63 6.38
C ASP A 105 -8.46 -13.26 7.63
N VAL A 106 -9.25 -13.88 8.51
CA VAL A 106 -8.74 -14.66 9.64
C VAL A 106 -8.22 -16.04 9.24
N ASP A 107 -8.67 -16.57 8.08
CA ASP A 107 -8.19 -17.84 7.55
C ASP A 107 -6.81 -17.63 6.91
N ALA A 108 -5.78 -18.22 7.51
CA ALA A 108 -4.40 -17.96 7.11
C ALA A 108 -4.11 -18.40 5.66
N ASP A 109 -4.72 -19.48 5.17
CA ASP A 109 -4.53 -19.94 3.79
C ASP A 109 -5.17 -18.96 2.79
N THR A 110 -6.46 -18.65 2.98
CA THR A 110 -7.20 -17.70 2.13
C THR A 110 -6.51 -16.34 2.12
N ARG A 111 -6.11 -15.83 3.29
CA ARG A 111 -5.38 -14.57 3.43
C ARG A 111 -4.07 -14.59 2.67
N ASN A 112 -3.21 -15.58 2.92
CA ASN A 112 -1.88 -15.62 2.34
C ASN A 112 -1.94 -15.80 0.81
N ARG A 113 -2.83 -16.66 0.31
CA ARG A 113 -3.02 -16.83 -1.14
C ARG A 113 -3.56 -15.58 -1.82
N SER A 114 -4.49 -14.88 -1.17
CA SER A 114 -5.03 -13.61 -1.67
C SER A 114 -3.95 -12.51 -1.70
N LEU A 115 -3.10 -12.44 -0.67
CA LEU A 115 -1.94 -11.54 -0.65
C LEU A 115 -0.92 -11.89 -1.74
N THR A 116 -0.65 -13.18 -1.98
CA THR A 116 0.28 -13.59 -3.03
C THR A 116 -0.22 -13.16 -4.41
N ALA A 117 -1.49 -13.44 -4.74
CA ALA A 117 -2.09 -13.00 -6.00
C ALA A 117 -2.08 -11.46 -6.15
N MET A 118 -2.36 -10.74 -5.06
CA MET A 118 -2.28 -9.28 -5.04
C MET A 118 -0.84 -8.77 -5.29
N ARG A 119 0.16 -9.40 -4.67
CA ARG A 119 1.58 -9.04 -4.84
C ARG A 119 2.07 -9.28 -6.25
N GLU A 120 1.65 -10.37 -6.91
CA GLU A 120 1.98 -10.64 -8.31
C GLU A 120 1.51 -9.49 -9.22
N VAL A 121 0.26 -9.04 -9.06
CA VAL A 121 -0.28 -7.89 -9.79
C VAL A 121 0.50 -6.62 -9.44
N LEU A 122 0.74 -6.36 -8.16
CA LEU A 122 1.49 -5.19 -7.71
C LEU A 122 2.91 -5.14 -8.28
N ILE A 123 3.60 -6.27 -8.41
CA ILE A 123 4.93 -6.41 -9.04
C ILE A 123 4.83 -6.17 -10.55
N ALA A 124 3.84 -6.73 -11.22
CA ALA A 124 3.64 -6.52 -12.65
C ALA A 124 3.30 -5.07 -13.02
N SER A 125 2.63 -4.34 -12.11
CA SER A 125 2.20 -2.94 -12.33
C SER A 125 3.29 -1.90 -12.07
N GLN A 126 4.50 -2.27 -11.63
CA GLN A 126 5.53 -1.31 -11.23
C GLN A 126 6.84 -1.44 -12.03
N HIS A 127 7.48 -0.29 -12.28
CA HIS A 127 8.79 -0.20 -12.94
C HIS A 127 9.98 -0.21 -11.97
N MET A 128 9.72 0.07 -10.68
CA MET A 128 10.71 0.15 -9.61
C MET A 128 9.99 -0.08 -8.29
N MET A 129 10.56 -0.84 -7.36
CA MET A 129 9.97 -1.10 -6.04
C MET A 129 10.78 -0.42 -4.94
N VAL A 130 10.09 0.35 -4.09
CA VAL A 130 10.66 0.87 -2.84
C VAL A 130 9.96 0.19 -1.67
N VAL A 131 10.76 -0.42 -0.78
CA VAL A 131 10.26 -1.10 0.42
C VAL A 131 10.62 -0.31 1.66
N VAL A 132 9.59 0.02 2.46
CA VAL A 132 9.72 0.76 3.72
C VAL A 132 9.26 -0.14 4.86
N GLY A 133 10.19 -0.51 5.74
CA GLY A 133 9.95 -1.39 6.90
C GLY A 133 10.31 -2.88 6.68
N GLY A 134 9.59 -3.79 7.35
CA GLY A 134 9.80 -5.25 7.33
C GLY A 134 10.35 -5.83 8.65
N LYS A 135 9.98 -7.08 8.96
CA LYS A 135 10.57 -7.85 10.09
C LYS A 135 12.01 -8.24 9.74
N MET A 136 12.97 -7.81 10.56
CA MET A 136 14.34 -8.34 10.51
C MET A 136 14.31 -9.78 11.04
N HIS A 137 14.63 -10.77 10.20
CA HIS A 137 14.85 -12.13 10.72
C HIS A 137 16.10 -12.09 11.60
N SER A 138 15.95 -12.27 12.91
CA SER A 138 17.08 -12.66 13.74
C SER A 138 17.43 -14.11 13.38
N GLN A 139 18.49 -14.31 12.60
CA GLN A 139 19.18 -15.59 12.62
C GLN A 139 19.79 -15.74 14.02
N GLY A 140 19.03 -16.32 14.94
CA GLY A 140 19.58 -16.88 16.16
C GLY A 140 20.36 -18.13 15.79
N GLY A 141 21.68 -17.98 15.69
CA GLY A 141 22.59 -19.12 15.69
C GLY A 141 22.43 -19.90 17.00
N GLY A 142 22.28 -21.21 16.86
CA GLY A 142 22.35 -22.21 17.91
C GLY A 142 22.91 -23.49 17.30
#